data_AF-A0A4S0IG49-F1
#
_entry.id   AF-A0A4S0IG49-F1
#
_cell.length_a   1.000
_cell.length_b   1.000
_cell.length_c   1.000
_cell.angle_alpha   90.00
_cell.angle_beta   90.00
_cell.angle_gamma   90.00
#
_symmetry.space_group_name_H-M   'P 1'
#
loop_
_entity.id
_entity.type
_entity.pdbx_description
1 polymer ?
#
loop_
_entity_poly.entity_id
_entity_poly.type
_entity_poly.pdbx_seq_one_letter_code
_entity_poly.pdbx_strand_id
1 'polypeptide(L)'
;IPPRPVVAAPDPNHALPELMPDQNVAAEKLRAAVGAQVFNVTLLDGVTGSGKTEVYFEAVALALEKGKQVLILLPEIALTHAFLERFQDRFGAKPAEWHSDLPPKMRERVWRQ
;
A
#
# COMPACT_ATOMS: atom_id res chain seq x y z
N ILE A 1 -2.08 1.30 28.49
CA ILE A 1 -2.97 1.09 27.32
C ILE A 1 -2.21 1.60 26.10
N PRO A 2 -1.98 0.79 25.05
CA PRO A 2 -1.32 1.28 23.85
C PRO A 2 -2.13 2.44 23.24
N PRO A 3 -1.46 3.43 22.61
CA PRO A 3 -2.17 4.54 21.97
C PRO A 3 -3.13 3.99 20.90
N ARG A 4 -4.33 4.59 20.79
CA ARG A 4 -5.27 4.22 19.74
C ARG A 4 -4.62 4.42 18.36
N PRO A 5 -4.73 3.46 17.43
CA PRO A 5 -4.25 3.61 16.06
C PRO A 5 -4.73 4.91 15.42
N VAL A 6 -3.88 5.58 14.63
CA VAL A 6 -4.24 6.81 13.90
C VAL A 6 -5.26 6.48 12.81
N VAL A 7 -5.16 5.27 12.23
CA VAL A 7 -6.05 4.76 11.18
C VAL A 7 -6.60 3.39 11.55
N ALA A 8 -7.71 3.01 10.94
CA ALA A 8 -8.25 1.65 11.05
C ALA A 8 -7.30 0.64 10.41
N ALA A 9 -7.35 -0.62 10.84
CA ALA A 9 -6.57 -1.68 10.23
C ALA A 9 -7.09 -1.96 8.80
N PRO A 10 -6.22 -1.95 7.77
CA PRO A 10 -6.61 -2.33 6.43
C PRO A 10 -6.95 -3.83 6.35
N ASP A 11 -7.96 -4.17 5.55
CA ASP A 11 -8.35 -5.54 5.26
C ASP A 11 -7.85 -5.95 3.86
N PRO A 12 -6.87 -6.86 3.76
CA PRO A 12 -6.34 -7.36 2.48
C PRO A 12 -7.39 -7.99 1.56
N ASN A 13 -8.52 -8.45 2.12
CA ASN A 13 -9.58 -9.14 1.40
C ASN A 13 -10.82 -8.26 1.17
N HIS A 14 -10.75 -6.96 1.46
CA HIS A 14 -11.91 -6.06 1.38
C HIS A 14 -12.54 -6.00 -0.02
N ALA A 15 -11.75 -5.61 -1.03
CA ALA A 15 -12.16 -5.60 -2.42
C ALA A 15 -11.05 -6.22 -3.27
N LEU A 16 -11.27 -7.43 -3.77
CA LEU A 16 -10.29 -8.13 -4.61
C LEU A 16 -10.34 -7.59 -6.05
N PRO A 17 -9.20 -7.20 -6.64
CA PRO A 17 -9.17 -6.67 -7.99
C PRO A 17 -9.31 -7.81 -9.02
N GLU A 18 -9.95 -7.52 -10.15
CA GLU A 18 -9.85 -8.38 -11.33
C GLU A 18 -8.63 -7.94 -12.15
N LEU A 19 -7.57 -8.75 -12.12
CA LEU A 19 -6.32 -8.46 -12.83
C LEU A 19 -6.31 -9.09 -14.22
N MET A 20 -5.78 -8.34 -15.19
CA MET A 20 -5.49 -8.88 -16.52
C MET A 20 -4.38 -9.94 -16.45
N PRO A 21 -4.26 -10.85 -17.44
CA PRO A 21 -3.26 -11.93 -17.40
C PRO A 21 -1.82 -11.45 -17.13
N ASP A 22 -1.37 -10.39 -17.79
CA ASP A 22 -0.01 -9.86 -17.61
C ASP A 22 0.19 -9.22 -16.23
N GLN A 23 -0.85 -8.59 -15.69
CA GLN A 23 -0.85 -8.04 -14.34
C GLN A 23 -0.80 -9.14 -13.29
N ASN A 24 -1.55 -10.23 -13.48
CA ASN A 24 -1.49 -11.42 -12.62
C ASN A 24 -0.08 -12.01 -12.58
N VAL A 25 0.57 -12.15 -13.74
CA VAL A 25 1.96 -12.66 -13.79
C VAL A 25 2.91 -11.74 -13.01
N ALA A 26 2.76 -10.42 -13.12
CA ALA A 26 3.58 -9.48 -12.38
C ALA A 26 3.26 -9.48 -10.86
N ALA A 27 1.99 -9.57 -10.50
CA ALA A 27 1.52 -9.63 -9.13
C ALA A 27 2.04 -10.89 -8.43
N GLU A 28 1.93 -12.06 -9.06
CA GLU A 28 2.45 -13.31 -8.50
C GLU A 28 3.97 -13.27 -8.28
N LYS A 29 4.73 -12.62 -9.17
CA LYS A 29 6.17 -12.41 -8.96
C LYS A 29 6.45 -11.52 -7.75
N LEU A 30 5.72 -10.41 -7.59
CA LEU A 30 5.87 -9.54 -6.43
C LEU A 30 5.44 -10.22 -5.13
N ARG A 31 4.33 -10.95 -5.15
CA ARG A 31 3.84 -11.76 -4.02
C ARG A 31 4.88 -12.82 -3.64
N ALA A 32 5.46 -13.53 -4.60
CA ALA A 32 6.53 -14.50 -4.31
C ALA A 32 7.76 -13.82 -3.66
N ALA A 33 8.16 -12.64 -4.15
CA ALA A 33 9.28 -11.88 -3.57
C ALA A 33 9.01 -11.43 -2.12
N VAL A 34 7.83 -10.87 -1.84
CA VAL A 34 7.39 -10.54 -0.47
C VAL A 34 7.28 -11.82 0.39
N GLY A 35 6.79 -12.89 -0.22
CA GLY A 35 6.59 -14.20 0.38
C GLY A 35 7.87 -14.82 0.91
N ALA A 36 8.98 -14.65 0.18
CA ALA A 36 10.30 -15.22 0.50
C ALA A 36 10.94 -14.62 1.76
N GLN A 37 10.48 -13.46 2.25
CA GLN A 37 11.00 -12.79 3.45
C GLN A 37 12.53 -12.57 3.45
N VAL A 38 13.09 -12.38 2.25
CA VAL A 38 14.48 -11.98 2.04
C VAL A 38 14.51 -10.64 1.30
N PHE A 39 15.63 -9.93 1.39
CA PHE A 39 15.79 -8.69 0.64
C PHE A 39 15.67 -8.94 -0.87
N ASN A 40 14.87 -8.11 -1.55
CA ASN A 40 14.69 -8.14 -2.99
C ASN A 40 14.45 -6.72 -3.51
N VAL A 41 14.84 -6.48 -4.76
CA VAL A 41 14.51 -5.28 -5.51
C VAL A 41 13.82 -5.70 -6.81
N THR A 42 12.65 -5.13 -7.08
CA THR A 42 11.90 -5.37 -8.30
C THR A 42 11.52 -4.03 -8.94
N LEU A 43 11.72 -3.92 -10.25
CA LEU A 43 11.18 -2.84 -11.06
C LEU A 43 9.93 -3.36 -11.78
N LEU A 44 8.80 -2.71 -11.57
CA LEU A 44 7.59 -2.92 -12.35
C LEU A 44 7.50 -1.83 -13.42
N ASP A 45 7.88 -2.18 -14.65
CA ASP A 45 7.81 -1.28 -15.80
C ASP A 45 6.44 -1.34 -16.49
N GLY A 46 5.97 -0.20 -16.98
CA GLY A 46 4.70 -0.08 -17.67
C GLY A 46 4.26 1.37 -17.82
N VAL A 47 3.49 1.66 -18.86
CA VAL A 47 2.96 3.00 -19.12
C VAL A 47 1.91 3.43 -18.09
N THR A 48 1.63 4.72 -17.98
CA THR A 48 0.51 5.22 -17.16
C THR A 48 -0.80 4.59 -17.61
N GLY A 49 -1.66 4.21 -16.66
CA GLY A 49 -2.93 3.55 -16.95
C GLY A 49 -2.83 2.03 -17.15
N SER A 50 -1.64 1.43 -17.18
CA SER A 50 -1.48 -0.04 -17.33
C SER A 50 -1.87 -0.86 -16.09
N GLY A 51 -2.39 -0.22 -15.03
CA GLY A 51 -2.80 -0.90 -13.79
C GLY A 51 -1.67 -1.28 -12.84
N LYS A 52 -0.49 -0.65 -12.91
CA LYS A 52 0.64 -0.91 -11.97
C LYS A 52 0.24 -0.82 -10.50
N THR A 53 -0.67 0.10 -10.16
CA THR A 53 -1.15 0.28 -8.79
C THR A 53 -1.80 -0.99 -8.24
N GLU A 54 -2.64 -1.67 -9.03
CA GLU A 54 -3.28 -2.92 -8.60
C GLU A 54 -2.25 -4.03 -8.38
N VAL A 55 -1.23 -4.10 -9.24
CA VAL A 55 -0.11 -5.04 -9.09
C VAL A 55 0.69 -4.76 -7.81
N TYR A 56 0.91 -3.49 -7.45
CA TYR A 56 1.53 -3.14 -6.16
C TYR A 56 0.65 -3.55 -4.99
N PHE A 57 -0.67 -3.35 -5.08
CA PHE A 57 -1.61 -3.69 -4.02
C PHE A 57 -1.64 -5.19 -3.70
N GLU A 58 -1.36 -6.07 -4.65
CA GLU A 58 -1.20 -7.50 -4.34
C GLU A 58 0.03 -7.80 -3.48
N ALA A 59 1.12 -7.05 -3.67
CA ALA A 59 2.28 -7.15 -2.79
C ALA A 59 1.98 -6.58 -1.39
N VAL A 60 1.23 -5.47 -1.33
CA VAL A 60 0.75 -4.87 -0.07
C VAL A 60 -0.17 -5.83 0.68
N ALA A 61 -1.14 -6.43 -0.01
CA ALA A 61 -2.09 -7.38 0.56
C ALA A 61 -1.36 -8.55 1.23
N LEU A 62 -0.40 -9.18 0.54
CA LEU A 62 0.38 -10.27 1.12
C LEU A 62 1.21 -9.84 2.33
N ALA A 63 1.80 -8.64 2.30
CA ALA A 63 2.54 -8.12 3.45
C ALA A 63 1.62 -7.94 4.67
N LEU A 64 0.43 -7.39 4.45
CA LEU A 64 -0.59 -7.19 5.48
C LEU A 64 -1.15 -8.52 6.02
N GLU A 65 -1.43 -9.51 5.15
CA GLU A 65 -1.82 -10.88 5.54
C GLU A 65 -0.78 -11.54 6.46
N LYS A 66 0.50 -11.23 6.24
CA LYS A 66 1.62 -11.68 7.08
C LYS A 66 1.83 -10.82 8.34
N GLY A 67 0.92 -9.90 8.64
CA GLY A 67 1.01 -9.00 9.79
C GLY A 67 2.20 -8.03 9.74
N LYS A 68 2.66 -7.66 8.53
CA LYS A 68 3.76 -6.71 8.31
C LYS A 68 3.24 -5.31 8.00
N GLN A 69 4.11 -4.33 8.18
CA GLN A 69 3.87 -2.94 7.76
C GLN A 69 4.38 -2.72 6.33
N VAL A 70 3.78 -1.75 5.64
CA VAL A 70 4.14 -1.33 4.28
C VAL A 70 4.40 0.17 4.27
N LEU A 71 5.48 0.59 3.63
CA LEU A 71 5.78 1.99 3.35
C LEU A 71 5.62 2.24 1.85
N ILE A 72 4.83 3.26 1.50
CA ILE A 72 4.61 3.68 0.13
C ILE A 72 5.08 5.12 -0.01
N LEU A 73 6.01 5.37 -0.93
CA LEU A 73 6.58 6.68 -1.19
C LEU A 73 6.04 7.20 -2.52
N LEU A 74 5.51 8.42 -2.50
CA LEU A 74 4.96 9.09 -3.67
C LEU A 74 5.71 10.42 -3.91
N PRO A 75 5.85 10.86 -5.17
CA PRO A 75 6.63 12.04 -5.50
C PRO A 75 5.96 13.39 -5.17
N GLU A 76 4.63 13.47 -5.02
CA GLU A 76 3.92 14.75 -4.82
C GLU A 76 2.62 14.62 -4.00
N ILE A 77 2.28 15.66 -3.23
CA ILE A 77 1.09 15.73 -2.35
C ILE A 77 -0.22 15.70 -3.14
N ALA A 78 -0.28 16.31 -4.34
CA ALA A 78 -1.50 16.31 -5.16
C ALA A 78 -1.90 14.90 -5.66
N LEU A 79 -0.93 13.99 -5.82
CA LEU A 79 -1.17 12.60 -6.23
C LEU A 79 -1.67 11.72 -5.07
N THR A 80 -1.67 12.25 -3.84
CA THR A 80 -2.03 11.50 -2.63
C THR A 80 -3.53 11.26 -2.57
N HIS A 81 -4.39 12.22 -2.91
CA HIS A 81 -5.85 12.05 -2.77
C HIS A 81 -6.39 10.86 -3.57
N ALA A 82 -6.06 10.80 -4.87
CA ALA A 82 -6.48 9.68 -5.72
C ALA A 82 -5.89 8.34 -5.25
N PHE A 83 -4.66 8.36 -4.73
CA PHE A 83 -4.04 7.15 -4.17
C PHE A 83 -4.71 6.71 -2.86
N LEU A 84 -5.04 7.64 -1.97
CA LEU A 84 -5.70 7.39 -0.69
C LEU A 84 -7.10 6.81 -0.91
N GLU A 85 -7.85 7.35 -1.87
CA GLU A 85 -9.15 6.80 -2.27
C GLU A 85 -9.00 5.37 -2.80
N ARG A 86 -8.09 5.15 -3.75
CA ARG A 86 -7.82 3.78 -4.26
C ARG A 86 -7.40 2.81 -3.17
N PHE A 87 -6.57 3.26 -2.23
CA PHE A 87 -6.14 2.42 -1.10
C PHE A 87 -7.34 2.11 -0.19
N GLN A 88 -8.18 3.11 0.12
CA GLN A 88 -9.38 2.91 0.90
C GLN A 88 -10.36 1.97 0.20
N ASP A 89 -10.56 2.11 -1.11
CA ASP A 89 -11.44 1.26 -1.90
C ASP A 89 -10.90 -0.18 -1.95
N ARG A 90 -9.58 -0.37 -1.99
CA ARG A 90 -8.95 -1.69 -2.02
C ARG A 90 -8.93 -2.39 -0.65
N PHE A 91 -8.74 -1.64 0.43
CA PHE A 91 -8.42 -2.19 1.76
C PHE A 91 -9.42 -1.80 2.86
N GLY A 92 -10.49 -1.06 2.54
CA GLY A 92 -11.54 -0.65 3.48
C GLY A 92 -11.10 0.41 4.51
N ALA A 93 -9.85 0.86 4.47
CA ALA A 93 -9.29 1.82 5.41
C ALA A 93 -8.27 2.73 4.70
N LYS A 94 -8.16 3.99 5.14
CA LYS A 94 -7.10 4.89 4.66
C LYS A 94 -5.75 4.53 5.30
N PRO A 95 -4.63 4.65 4.58
CA PRO A 95 -3.30 4.50 5.17
C PRO A 95 -2.98 5.71 6.05
N ALA A 96 -2.00 5.55 6.94
CA ALA A 96 -1.48 6.69 7.71
C ALA A 96 -0.66 7.61 6.79
N GLU A 97 -1.02 8.89 6.76
CA GLU A 97 -0.36 9.89 5.93
C GLU A 97 0.86 10.51 6.63
N TRP A 98 1.91 10.80 5.86
CA TRP A 98 3.09 11.49 6.35
C TRP A 98 3.65 12.43 5.26
N HIS A 99 3.44 13.74 5.41
CA HIS A 99 3.97 14.76 4.50
C HIS A 99 4.06 16.13 5.21
N SER A 100 4.71 17.11 4.57
CA SER A 100 5.00 18.44 5.13
C SER A 100 3.78 19.21 5.59
N ASP A 101 2.65 19.05 4.90
CA ASP A 101 1.44 19.84 5.13
C ASP A 101 0.64 19.34 6.35
N LEU A 102 1.00 18.18 6.92
CA LEU A 102 0.40 17.71 8.15
C LEU A 102 0.95 18.46 9.38
N PRO A 103 0.09 18.81 10.36
CA PRO A 103 0.53 19.37 11.61
C PRO A 103 1.62 18.52 12.28
N PRO A 104 2.68 19.11 12.88
CA PRO A 104 3.76 18.35 13.50
C PRO A 104 3.29 17.28 14.50
N LYS A 105 2.26 17.58 15.29
CA LYS A 105 1.64 16.63 16.23
C LYS A 105 1.01 15.43 15.53
N MET A 106 0.44 15.60 14.35
CA MET A 106 -0.13 14.49 13.57
C MET A 106 0.98 13.60 13.01
N ARG A 107 2.05 14.19 12.46
CA ARG A 107 3.23 13.43 12.02
C ARG A 107 3.88 12.65 13.17
N GLU A 108 4.00 13.26 14.34
CA GLU A 108 4.53 12.59 15.54
C GLU A 108 3.65 11.41 15.96
N ARG A 109 2.32 11.56 15.92
CA ARG A 109 1.39 10.48 16.24
C ARG A 109 1.55 9.29 15.30
N VAL A 110 1.70 9.53 13.99
CA VAL A 110 1.93 8.45 13.00
C VAL A 110 3.29 7.79 13.24
N TRP A 111 4.33 8.57 13.56
CA TRP A 111 5.68 8.04 13.79
C TRP A 111 5.81 7.15 15.03
N ARG A 112 5.00 7.40 16.08
CA ARG A 112 5.10 6.67 17.36
C ARG A 112 4.28 5.38 17.44
N GLN A 113 3.62 4.98 16.35
CA GLN A 113 2.73 3.82 16.31
C GLN A 113 3.38 2.57 15.73
#